data_AF-A0A6G7BPR7-F1
#
_entry.id   AF-A0A6G7BPR7-F1
#
_cell.length_a   1.000
_cell.length_b   1.000
_cell.length_c   1.000
_cell.angle_alpha   90.00
_cell.angle_beta   90.00
_cell.angle_gamma   90.00
#
_symmetry.space_group_name_H-M   'P 1'
#
loop_
_entity.id
_entity.type
_entity.pdbx_description
1 polymer ?
#
loop_
_entity_poly.entity_id
_entity_poly.type
_entity_poly.pdbx_seq_one_letter_code
_entity_poly.pdbx_strand_id
1 'polypeptide(L)'
;MKAKQFIWILLPLMLLQSFSTVWLWSIFELNRDYIARYECINRFNEKALSCRGQCILMKKMREHEEKEQKNLESRIIDVVFINNTQNFDFKISSLFQEDAAERPFPEYNENYSYRPIFTIFHPPLV
;
A
#
# COMPACT_ATOMS: atom_id res chain seq x y z
N MET A 1 31.23 21.01 -6.02
CA MET A 1 30.94 20.89 -7.47
C MET A 1 30.32 19.56 -7.90
N LYS A 2 30.63 18.41 -7.27
CA LYS A 2 30.12 17.09 -7.71
C LYS A 2 28.63 16.85 -7.40
N ALA A 3 28.13 17.37 -6.27
CA ALA A 3 26.72 17.25 -5.86
C ALA A 3 25.72 17.80 -6.90
N LYS A 4 26.07 18.90 -7.57
CA LYS A 4 25.18 19.55 -8.56
C LYS A 4 25.03 18.72 -9.85
N GLN A 5 26.00 17.87 -10.18
CA GLN A 5 25.93 16.94 -11.33
C GLN A 5 25.06 15.72 -11.04
N PHE A 6 25.04 15.24 -9.78
CA PHE A 6 24.15 14.15 -9.39
C PHE A 6 22.67 14.51 -9.54
N ILE A 7 22.31 15.77 -9.33
CA ILE A 7 20.92 16.25 -9.51
C ILE A 7 20.46 16.04 -10.95
N TRP A 8 21.31 16.31 -11.94
CA TRP A 8 20.98 16.12 -13.36
C TRP A 8 20.77 14.65 -13.74
N ILE A 9 21.25 13.71 -12.94
CA ILE A 9 21.06 12.26 -13.16
C ILE A 9 19.88 11.76 -12.33
N LEU A 10 19.80 12.13 -11.05
CA LEU A 10 18.78 11.65 -10.12
C LEU A 10 17.38 12.19 -10.43
N LEU A 11 17.29 13.47 -10.83
CA LEU A 11 16.01 14.11 -11.16
C LEU A 11 15.28 13.38 -12.32
N PRO A 12 15.88 13.18 -13.50
CA PRO A 12 15.21 12.45 -14.58
C PRO A 12 14.96 10.98 -14.23
N LEU A 13 15.82 10.33 -13.43
CA LEU A 13 15.62 8.95 -13.00
C LEU A 13 14.34 8.79 -12.15
N MET A 14 14.11 9.73 -11.23
CA MET A 14 12.88 9.77 -10.42
C MET A 14 11.66 10.19 -11.22
N LEU A 15 11.80 10.96 -12.29
CA LEU A 15 10.68 11.28 -13.17
C LEU A 15 10.33 10.09 -14.07
N LEU A 16 11.33 9.30 -14.50
CA LEU A 16 11.14 8.11 -15.35
C LEU A 16 10.23 7.07 -14.69
N GLN A 17 10.29 6.93 -13.36
CA GLN A 17 9.47 5.95 -12.62
C GLN A 17 7.96 6.21 -12.78
N SER A 18 7.55 7.46 -13.03
CA SER A 18 6.14 7.84 -13.21
C SER A 18 5.59 7.48 -14.59
N PHE A 19 6.43 7.09 -15.55
CA PHE A 19 6.02 6.77 -16.92
C PHE A 19 5.83 5.26 -17.18
N SER A 20 5.72 4.44 -16.13
CA SER A 20 5.53 2.97 -16.25
C SER A 20 4.29 2.59 -17.08
N THR A 21 3.21 3.37 -16.99
CA THR A 21 1.97 3.18 -17.75
C THR A 21 2.11 3.56 -19.23
N VAL A 22 2.91 4.59 -19.53
CA VAL A 22 3.22 5.01 -20.91
C VAL A 22 4.00 3.92 -21.65
N TRP A 23 4.90 3.24 -20.95
CA TRP A 23 5.62 2.09 -21.50
C TRP A 23 4.67 0.95 -21.90
N LEU A 24 3.70 0.64 -21.04
CA LEU A 24 2.69 -0.41 -21.28
C LEU A 24 1.83 -0.07 -22.51
N TRP A 25 1.41 1.18 -22.65
CA TRP A 25 0.68 1.66 -23.82
C TRP A 25 1.53 1.60 -25.11
N SER A 26 2.80 1.98 -25.03
CA SER A 26 3.73 1.95 -26.16
C SER A 26 3.93 0.53 -26.70
N ILE A 27 4.15 -0.44 -25.82
CA ILE A 27 4.29 -1.86 -26.20
C ILE A 27 2.99 -2.38 -26.85
N PHE A 28 1.84 -1.97 -26.31
CA PHE A 28 0.55 -2.35 -26.87
C PHE A 28 0.40 -1.83 -28.29
N GLU A 29 0.71 -0.56 -28.54
CA GLU A 29 0.54 0.03 -29.88
C GLU A 29 1.49 -0.60 -30.90
N LEU A 30 2.75 -0.85 -30.52
CA LEU A 30 3.74 -1.52 -31.38
C LEU A 30 3.32 -2.95 -31.79
N ASN A 31 2.62 -3.67 -30.91
CA ASN A 31 2.21 -5.06 -31.12
C ASN A 31 0.70 -5.22 -31.32
N ARG A 32 -0.01 -4.13 -31.61
CA ARG A 32 -1.47 -4.08 -31.57
C ARG A 32 -2.11 -5.12 -32.48
N ASP A 33 -1.53 -5.31 -33.66
CA ASP A 33 -1.97 -6.30 -34.64
C ASP A 33 -1.84 -7.74 -34.16
N TYR A 34 -0.72 -8.06 -33.51
CA TYR A 34 -0.50 -9.39 -32.93
C TYR A 34 -1.50 -9.64 -31.80
N ILE A 35 -1.66 -8.66 -30.90
CA ILE A 35 -2.59 -8.75 -29.77
C ILE A 35 -4.03 -8.91 -30.26
N ALA A 36 -4.44 -8.14 -31.27
CA ALA A 36 -5.78 -8.21 -31.84
C ALA A 36 -6.08 -9.57 -32.49
N ARG A 37 -5.09 -10.21 -33.13
CA ARG A 37 -5.25 -11.48 -33.83
C ARG A 37 -5.18 -12.69 -32.91
N TYR A 38 -4.26 -12.71 -31.94
CA TYR A 38 -3.94 -13.91 -31.17
C TYR A 38 -4.42 -13.86 -29.72
N GLU A 39 -4.36 -12.71 -29.06
CA GLU A 39 -4.66 -12.60 -27.62
C GLU A 39 -6.04 -12.00 -27.32
N CYS A 40 -6.65 -11.30 -28.28
CA CYS A 40 -7.96 -10.66 -28.09
C CYS A 40 -9.06 -11.70 -27.82
N ILE A 41 -9.76 -11.54 -26.70
CA ILE A 41 -10.86 -12.42 -26.27
C ILE A 41 -12.04 -12.30 -27.25
N ASN A 42 -12.25 -11.12 -27.81
CA ASN A 42 -13.33 -10.81 -28.74
C ASN A 42 -12.96 -11.05 -30.22
N ARG A 43 -11.86 -11.75 -30.52
CA ARG A 43 -11.38 -11.93 -31.91
C ARG A 43 -12.38 -12.63 -32.84
N PHE A 44 -13.27 -13.45 -32.29
CA PHE A 44 -14.33 -14.15 -33.04
C PHE A 44 -15.71 -13.51 -32.87
N ASN A 45 -15.80 -12.39 -32.15
CA ASN A 45 -17.06 -11.70 -31.93
C ASN A 45 -17.25 -10.61 -32.98
N GLU A 46 -18.07 -10.91 -33.99
CA GLU A 46 -18.38 -9.99 -35.09
C GLU A 46 -19.04 -8.69 -34.61
N LYS A 47 -19.71 -8.69 -33.46
CA LYS A 47 -20.29 -7.47 -32.87
C LYS A 47 -19.26 -6.56 -32.19
N ALA A 48 -18.03 -7.04 -32.00
CA ALA A 48 -16.95 -6.35 -31.30
C ALA A 48 -15.81 -5.89 -32.24
N LEU A 49 -16.15 -5.56 -33.49
CA LEU A 49 -15.23 -5.05 -34.53
C LEU A 49 -14.34 -3.89 -34.08
N SER A 50 -14.79 -3.09 -33.11
CA SER A 50 -14.06 -1.94 -32.57
C SER A 50 -12.99 -2.32 -31.53
N CYS A 51 -13.00 -3.55 -30.99
CA CYS A 51 -12.15 -3.90 -29.84
C CYS A 51 -10.66 -3.84 -30.15
N ARG A 52 -10.20 -4.38 -31.30
CA ARG A 52 -8.79 -4.31 -31.77
C ARG A 52 -7.74 -4.56 -30.66
N GLY A 53 -7.98 -5.54 -29.79
CA GLY A 53 -7.08 -5.88 -28.67
C GLY A 53 -7.20 -5.03 -27.40
N GLN A 54 -8.05 -3.99 -27.36
CA GLN A 54 -8.26 -3.12 -26.20
C GLN A 54 -8.68 -3.86 -24.93
N CYS A 55 -9.37 -4.99 -25.06
CA CYS A 55 -9.73 -5.84 -23.92
C CYS A 55 -8.50 -6.31 -23.13
N ILE A 56 -7.39 -6.62 -23.81
CA ILE A 56 -6.14 -7.07 -23.19
C ILE A 56 -5.41 -5.89 -22.55
N LEU A 57 -5.39 -4.73 -23.20
CA LEU A 57 -4.81 -3.51 -22.63
C LEU A 57 -5.51 -3.15 -21.30
N MET A 58 -6.84 -3.09 -21.32
CA MET A 58 -7.64 -2.77 -20.13
C MET A 58 -7.44 -3.80 -19.01
N LYS A 59 -7.32 -5.09 -19.37
CA LYS A 59 -7.02 -6.14 -18.39
C LYS A 59 -5.66 -5.91 -17.72
N LYS A 60 -4.60 -5.69 -18.49
CA LYS A 60 -3.25 -5.48 -17.96
C LYS A 60 -3.13 -4.18 -17.14
N MET A 61 -3.85 -3.12 -17.53
CA MET A 61 -3.89 -1.88 -16.73
C MET A 61 -4.54 -2.11 -15.37
N ARG A 62 -5.67 -2.82 -15.34
CA ARG A 62 -6.38 -3.13 -14.09
C ARG A 62 -5.56 -4.04 -13.16
N GLU A 63 -4.88 -5.03 -13.72
CA GLU A 63 -3.94 -5.88 -12.97
C GLU A 63 -2.77 -5.07 -12.36
N HIS A 64 -2.28 -4.05 -13.07
CA HIS A 64 -1.25 -3.15 -12.56
C HIS A 64 -1.77 -2.30 -11.40
N GLU A 65 -2.94 -1.68 -11.56
CA GLU A 65 -3.60 -0.88 -10.52
C GLU A 65 -3.90 -1.70 -9.26
N GLU A 66 -4.46 -2.91 -9.40
CA GLU A 66 -4.75 -3.80 -8.26
C GLU A 66 -3.48 -4.22 -7.51
N LYS A 67 -2.37 -4.43 -8.23
CA LYS A 67 -1.08 -4.77 -7.61
C LYS A 67 -0.51 -3.59 -6.84
N GLU A 68 -0.62 -2.37 -7.36
CA GLU A 68 -0.23 -1.15 -6.63
C GLU A 68 -1.10 -0.93 -5.40
N GLN A 69 -2.43 -1.10 -5.51
CA GLN A 69 -3.38 -0.99 -4.40
C GLN A 69 -3.06 -1.98 -3.27
N LYS A 70 -2.83 -3.27 -3.60
CA LYS A 70 -2.46 -4.30 -2.61
C LYS A 70 -1.12 -4.01 -1.94
N ASN A 71 -0.15 -3.44 -2.67
CA ASN A 71 1.11 -3.02 -2.07
C ASN A 71 0.90 -1.90 -1.05
N LEU A 72 -0.01 -0.95 -1.35
CA LEU A 72 -0.35 0.14 -0.45
C LEU A 72 -1.05 -0.37 0.82
N GLU A 73 -2.03 -1.26 0.69
CA GLU A 73 -2.74 -1.87 1.83
C GLU A 73 -1.77 -2.63 2.76
N SER A 74 -0.84 -3.42 2.20
CA SER A 74 0.16 -4.13 3.00
C SER A 74 1.11 -3.20 3.79
N ARG A 75 1.31 -1.96 3.33
CA ARG A 75 2.14 -0.96 4.04
C ARG A 75 1.38 -0.21 5.13
N ILE A 76 0.05 -0.18 5.06
CA ILE A 76 -0.81 0.54 6.02
C ILE A 76 -1.14 -0.33 7.25
N ILE A 77 -0.97 -1.65 7.15
CA ILE A 77 -1.37 -2.62 8.20
C ILE A 77 -0.44 -2.66 9.44
N ASP A 78 0.71 -1.98 9.44
CA ASP A 78 1.66 -2.03 10.58
C ASP A 78 1.40 -1.00 11.71
N VAL A 79 0.27 -0.30 11.72
CA VAL A 79 -0.11 0.56 12.85
C VAL A 79 -1.36 0.03 13.55
N VAL A 80 -1.28 -1.20 14.06
CA VAL A 80 -2.24 -1.65 15.06
C VAL A 80 -1.84 -1.02 16.40
N PHE A 81 -2.52 0.05 16.79
CA PHE A 81 -2.47 0.55 18.16
C PHE A 81 -3.14 -0.47 19.08
N ILE A 82 -2.36 -1.42 19.61
CA ILE A 82 -2.78 -2.31 20.67
C ILE A 82 -2.78 -1.50 21.97
N ASN A 83 -3.87 -0.80 22.26
CA ASN A 83 -4.05 -0.15 23.55
C ASN A 83 -4.60 -1.16 24.56
N ASN A 84 -3.82 -2.21 24.83
CA ASN A 84 -4.21 -3.26 25.76
C ASN A 84 -3.52 -3.01 27.11
N THR A 85 -4.15 -2.19 27.95
CA THR A 85 -3.79 -2.09 29.38
C THR A 85 -4.25 -3.37 30.09
N GLN A 86 -3.58 -4.49 29.82
CA GLN A 86 -3.65 -5.65 30.70
C GLN A 86 -2.78 -5.31 31.92
N ASN A 87 -3.41 -5.07 33.06
CA ASN A 87 -2.71 -5.02 34.34
C ASN A 87 -2.24 -6.42 34.69
N PHE A 88 -1.05 -6.80 34.20
CA PHE A 88 -0.38 -8.01 34.63
C PHE A 88 0.24 -7.75 36.01
N ASP A 89 -0.45 -8.18 37.08
CA ASP A 89 0.14 -8.23 38.41
C ASP A 89 1.10 -9.43 38.49
N PHE A 90 2.34 -9.22 38.03
CA PHE A 90 3.39 -10.21 38.17
C PHE A 90 4.00 -10.09 39.57
N LYS A 91 3.51 -10.91 40.50
CA LYS A 91 4.16 -11.08 41.82
C LYS A 91 5.51 -11.77 41.65
N ILE A 92 6.54 -10.98 41.36
CA ILE A 92 7.92 -11.40 41.47
C ILE A 92 8.18 -11.69 42.94
N SER A 93 8.26 -12.98 43.26
CA SER A 93 8.84 -13.43 44.53
C SER A 93 10.33 -13.13 44.43
N SER A 94 10.80 -12.16 45.22
CA SER A 94 12.17 -11.65 45.19
C SER A 94 13.21 -12.75 45.34
N LEU A 95 13.91 -13.09 44.25
CA LEU A 95 15.14 -13.91 44.28
C LEU A 95 16.27 -13.37 43.41
N PHE A 96 16.24 -12.08 43.05
CA PHE A 96 17.36 -11.44 42.37
C PHE A 96 17.65 -10.09 43.02
N GLN A 97 18.71 -10.08 43.82
CA GLN A 97 19.42 -8.86 44.19
C GLN A 97 20.26 -8.48 42.97
N GLU A 98 19.75 -7.58 42.14
CA GLU A 98 20.57 -6.88 41.16
C GLU A 98 20.50 -5.39 41.46
N ASP A 99 21.67 -4.79 41.65
CA ASP A 99 21.84 -3.36 41.87
C ASP A 99 21.26 -2.60 40.67
N ALA A 100 20.08 -2.01 40.88
CA ALA A 100 19.36 -1.28 39.87
C ALA A 100 20.12 0.01 39.54
N ALA A 101 20.81 0.03 38.40
CA ALA A 101 21.26 1.27 37.80
C ALA A 101 20.01 2.05 37.34
N GLU A 102 19.65 3.10 38.07
CA GLU A 102 18.60 4.05 37.71
C GLU A 102 18.93 4.66 36.34
N ARG A 103 18.29 4.16 35.28
CA ARG A 103 18.10 4.96 34.07
C ARG A 103 16.73 5.60 34.19
N PRO A 104 16.63 6.93 34.34
CA PRO A 104 15.34 7.58 34.28
C PRO A 104 14.83 7.43 32.85
N PHE A 105 13.90 6.51 32.64
CA PHE A 105 13.03 6.56 31.48
C PHE A 105 12.27 7.88 31.55
N PRO A 106 12.11 8.61 30.42
CA PRO A 106 11.33 9.83 30.43
C PRO A 106 9.91 9.51 30.90
N GLU A 107 9.46 10.26 31.90
CA GLU A 107 8.12 10.13 32.48
C GLU A 107 7.09 10.43 31.39
N TYR A 108 6.38 9.39 30.96
CA TYR A 108 5.34 9.50 29.95
C TYR A 108 4.06 10.03 30.63
N ASN A 109 3.69 11.27 30.31
CA ASN A 109 2.56 11.94 30.92
C ASN A 109 1.31 11.78 30.04
N GLU A 110 0.40 10.90 30.40
CA GLU A 110 -0.85 10.62 29.69
C GLU A 110 -1.89 11.75 29.90
N ASN A 111 -1.66 12.90 29.30
CA ASN A 111 -2.57 14.05 29.38
C ASN A 111 -3.77 13.97 28.41
N TYR A 112 -3.97 12.83 27.76
CA TYR A 112 -5.08 12.63 26.82
C TYR A 112 -6.27 11.97 27.53
N SER A 113 -7.36 12.73 27.68
CA SER A 113 -8.64 12.21 28.16
C SER A 113 -9.70 12.38 27.08
N TYR A 114 -10.37 11.30 26.73
CA TYR A 114 -11.54 11.34 25.84
C TYR A 114 -12.71 10.62 26.50
N ARG A 115 -13.93 11.11 26.21
CA ARG A 115 -15.18 10.48 26.63
C ARG A 115 -15.77 9.71 25.45
N PRO A 116 -15.72 8.38 25.45
CA PRO A 116 -16.33 7.61 24.37
C PRO A 116 -17.86 7.75 24.41
N ILE A 117 -18.47 8.07 23.26
CA ILE A 117 -19.92 8.13 23.08
C ILE A 117 -20.37 6.81 22.47
N PHE A 118 -21.05 5.98 23.26
CA PHE A 118 -21.55 4.67 22.83
C PHE A 118 -22.99 4.72 22.28
N THR A 119 -23.62 5.88 22.27
CA THR A 119 -25.05 6.05 21.92
C THR A 119 -25.34 6.10 20.42
N ILE A 120 -24.32 5.93 19.57
CA ILE A 120 -24.48 6.01 18.10
C ILE A 120 -24.50 4.60 17.48
N PHE A 121 -24.03 3.59 18.22
CA PHE A 121 -24.03 2.20 17.76
C PHE A 121 -25.21 1.45 18.35
N HIS A 122 -26.34 1.51 17.66
CA HIS A 122 -27.44 0.57 17.88
C HIS A 122 -27.37 -0.52 16.81
N PRO A 123 -27.37 -1.81 17.17
CA PRO A 123 -27.47 -2.87 16.19
C PRO A 123 -28.80 -2.74 15.41
N PRO A 124 -28.84 -3.18 14.14
CA PRO A 124 -30.08 -3.18 13.37
C PRO A 124 -31.15 -4.00 14.10
N LEU A 125 -32.34 -3.41 14.25
CA LEU A 125 -33.50 -4.10 14.77
C LEU A 125 -33.96 -5.12 13.72
N VAL A 126 -34.05 -6.38 14.14
CA VAL A 126 -34.57 -7.50 13.33
C VAL A 126 -36.08 -7.36 13.15
#